data_AF-A0A951GLI6-F1
#
_entry.id   AF-A0A951GLI6-F1
#
_cell.length_a   1.000
_cell.length_b   1.000
_cell.length_c   1.000
_cell.angle_alpha   90.00
_cell.angle_beta   90.00
_cell.angle_gamma   90.00
#
_symmetry.space_group_name_H-M   'P 1'
#
loop_
_entity.id
_entity.type
_entity.pdbx_description
1 polymer ?
#
loop_
_entity_poly.entity_id
_entity_poly.type
_entity_poly.pdbx_seq_one_letter_code
_entity_poly.pdbx_strand_id
1 'polypeptide(L)' 'MKRAEVARYWEENAETWTRHARAGYDIYRDGQNTPAFLDMLPPVSGLSGLDIGCGEGSNTRELARRGARACD' A
#
# COMPACT_ATOMS: atom_id res chain seq x y z
N MET A 1 -5.60 -18.71 -14.67
CA MET A 1 -6.68 -18.06 -13.88
C MET A 1 -7.21 -16.87 -14.67
N LYS A 2 -8.54 -16.65 -14.71
CA LYS A 2 -9.12 -15.51 -15.46
C LYS A 2 -9.07 -14.23 -14.61
N ARG A 3 -8.99 -13.05 -15.23
CA ARG A 3 -8.93 -11.75 -14.52
C ARG A 3 -10.07 -11.57 -13.50
N ALA A 4 -11.30 -11.93 -13.88
CA ALA A 4 -12.46 -11.83 -13.01
C ALA A 4 -12.34 -12.71 -11.76
N GLU A 5 -11.68 -13.86 -11.89
CA GLU A 5 -11.45 -14.77 -10.78
C GLU A 5 -10.40 -14.20 -9.80
N VAL A 6 -9.36 -13.53 -10.31
CA VAL A 6 -8.37 -12.80 -9.48
C VAL A 6 -9.07 -11.71 -8.67
N ALA A 7 -9.90 -10.90 -9.33
CA ALA A 7 -10.61 -9.81 -8.70
C ALA A 7 -11.55 -10.32 -7.59
N ARG A 8 -12.27 -11.41 -7.84
CA ARG A 8 -13.15 -12.03 -6.84
C ARG A 8 -12.38 -12.46 -5.58
N TYR A 9 -11.22 -13.11 -5.72
CA TYR A 9 -10.43 -13.51 -4.55
C TYR A 9 -9.91 -12.33 -3.74
N TRP A 10 -9.51 -11.23 -4.40
CA TRP A 10 -9.12 -10.01 -3.70
C TRP A 10 -10.29 -9.41 -2.92
N GLU A 11 -11.44 -9.30 -3.56
CA GLU A 11 -12.65 -8.73 -2.93
C GLU A 11 -13.07 -9.55 -1.71
N GLU A 12 -13.15 -10.88 -1.84
CA GLU A 12 -13.55 -11.77 -0.75
C GLU A 12 -12.61 -11.73 0.46
N ASN A 13 -11.35 -11.36 0.26
CA ASN A 13 -10.35 -11.29 1.34
C ASN A 13 -10.07 -9.85 1.83
N ALA A 14 -10.63 -8.82 1.21
CA ALA A 14 -10.26 -7.43 1.44
C ALA A 14 -10.45 -6.98 2.90
N GLU A 15 -11.54 -7.39 3.54
CA GLU A 15 -11.82 -7.03 4.94
C GLU A 15 -10.81 -7.67 5.89
N THR A 16 -10.58 -8.98 5.75
CA THR A 16 -9.61 -9.73 6.57
C THR A 16 -8.20 -9.18 6.36
N TRP A 17 -7.83 -8.89 5.12
CA TRP A 17 -6.56 -8.25 4.78
C TRP A 17 -6.41 -6.92 5.50
N THR A 18 -7.42 -6.05 5.43
CA THR A 18 -7.41 -4.72 6.08
C THR A 18 -7.20 -4.83 7.58
N ARG A 19 -7.91 -5.74 8.27
CA ARG A 19 -7.76 -5.95 9.71
C ARG A 19 -6.35 -6.42 10.06
N HIS A 20 -5.81 -7.40 9.35
CA HIS A 20 -4.47 -7.93 9.62
C HIS A 20 -3.36 -6.92 9.31
N ALA A 21 -3.47 -6.21 8.18
CA ALA A 21 -2.51 -5.19 7.77
C ALA A 21 -2.43 -4.05 8.80
N ARG A 22 -3.56 -3.64 9.39
CA ARG A 22 -3.61 -2.61 10.44
C ARG A 22 -3.21 -3.11 11.82
N ALA A 23 -3.34 -4.41 12.08
CA ALA A 23 -2.86 -5.05 13.31
C ALA A 23 -1.33 -5.26 13.32
N GLY A 24 -0.62 -4.93 12.24
CA GLY A 24 0.83 -5.11 12.14
C GLY A 24 1.26 -6.57 11.89
N TYR A 25 0.35 -7.40 11.37
CA TYR A 25 0.64 -8.82 11.09
C TYR A 25 1.41 -9.03 9.78
N ASP A 26 1.50 -8.00 8.93
CA ASP A 26 2.32 -8.03 7.73
C ASP A 26 3.77 -7.62 8.07
N ILE A 27 4.44 -8.47 8.84
CA ILE A 27 5.76 -8.21 9.43
C ILE A 27 6.84 -7.92 8.38
N TYR A 28 6.71 -8.49 7.18
CA TYR A 28 7.66 -8.24 6.10
C TYR A 28 7.39 -6.89 5.43
N ARG A 29 6.13 -6.52 5.22
CA ARG A 29 5.81 -5.17 4.72
C ARG A 29 6.25 -4.11 5.71
N ASP A 30 5.91 -4.28 6.98
CA ASP A 30 6.19 -3.29 8.03
C ASP A 30 7.67 -3.19 8.38
N GLY A 31 8.35 -4.33 8.50
CA GLY A 31 9.75 -4.37 8.93
C GLY A 31 10.76 -4.17 7.82
N GLN A 32 10.44 -4.58 6.58
CA GLN A 32 11.43 -4.66 5.49
C GLN A 32 10.98 -3.90 4.25
N ASN A 33 9.84 -4.26 3.64
CA ASN A 33 9.52 -3.81 2.28
C ASN A 33 9.16 -2.32 2.23
N THR A 34 8.25 -1.85 3.09
CA THR A 34 7.83 -0.44 3.09
C THR A 34 9.00 0.48 3.49
N PRO A 35 9.78 0.20 4.56
CA PRO A 35 10.96 1.01 4.87
C PRO A 35 11.96 1.08 3.72
N ALA A 36 12.36 -0.07 3.18
CA ALA A 36 13.34 -0.10 2.08
C ALA A 36 12.83 0.61 0.83
N PHE A 37 11.56 0.39 0.45
CA PHE A 37 10.93 1.08 -0.67
C PHE A 37 10.98 2.60 -0.47
N LEU A 38 10.56 3.08 0.69
CA LEU A 38 10.49 4.51 0.96
C LEU A 38 11.88 5.15 1.04
N ASP A 39 12.91 4.41 1.49
CA ASP A 39 14.30 4.88 1.53
C ASP A 39 14.94 4.96 0.14
N MET A 40 14.46 4.16 -0.82
CA MET A 40 14.90 4.23 -2.21
C MET A 40 14.30 5.42 -2.99
N LEU A 41 13.22 6.02 -2.49
CA LEU A 41 12.56 7.13 -3.19
C LEU A 41 13.39 8.42 -3.09
N PRO A 42 13.43 9.24 -4.16
CA PRO A 42 13.90 10.62 -4.04
C PRO A 42 12.95 11.44 -3.14
N PRO A 43 13.30 12.67 -2.75
CA PRO A 43 12.38 13.56 -2.05
C PRO A 43 11.05 13.70 -2.82
N VAL A 44 9.95 13.32 -2.17
CA VAL A 44 8.61 13.26 -2.80
C VAL A 44 7.70 14.46 -2.47
N SER A 45 8.16 15.38 -1.62
CA SER A 45 7.35 16.51 -1.16
C SER A 45 6.89 17.39 -2.32
N GLY A 46 5.59 17.68 -2.40
CA GLY A 46 4.95 18.46 -3.46
C GLY A 46 4.66 17.70 -4.77
N LEU A 47 5.21 16.49 -4.93
CA LEU A 47 4.96 15.67 -6.11
C LEU A 47 3.58 15.00 -6.07
N SER A 48 3.03 14.71 -7.24
CA SER A 48 1.81 13.91 -7.39
C SER A 48 2.14 12.48 -7.76
N GLY A 49 1.48 11.51 -7.12
CA GLY A 49 1.67 10.09 -7.37
C GLY A 49 0.35 9.31 -7.38
N LEU A 50 0.34 8.20 -8.12
CA LEU A 50 -0.75 7.22 -8.15
C LEU A 50 -0.25 5.90 -7.58
N ASP A 51 -0.95 5.37 -6.58
CA ASP A 51 -0.63 4.10 -5.92
C ASP A 51 -1.44 2.95 -6.53
N ILE A 52 -0.85 2.25 -7.51
CA ILE A 52 -1.56 1.18 -8.24
C ILE A 52 -1.58 -0.09 -7.40
N GLY A 53 -2.78 -0.53 -7.03
CA GLY A 53 -2.95 -1.66 -6.11
C GLY A 53 -2.70 -1.26 -4.66
N CYS A 54 -3.08 -0.03 -4.30
CA CYS A 54 -2.97 0.59 -2.98
C CYS A 54 -3.51 -0.27 -1.82
N GLY A 55 -4.40 -1.22 -2.10
CA GLY A 55 -5.01 -2.08 -1.10
C GLY A 55 -5.84 -1.25 -0.13
N GLU A 56 -5.45 -1.23 1.16
CA GLU A 56 -6.09 -0.35 2.15
C GLU A 56 -5.37 1.01 2.33
N GLY A 57 -4.39 1.31 1.47
CA GLY A 57 -3.74 2.62 1.37
C GLY A 57 -2.55 2.84 2.31
N SER A 58 -1.88 1.79 2.78
CA SER A 58 -0.76 1.93 3.73
C SER A 58 0.38 2.78 3.16
N ASN A 59 0.89 2.42 1.98
CA ASN A 59 1.98 3.16 1.35
C ASN A 59 1.54 4.54 0.87
N THR A 60 0.30 4.68 0.39
CA THR A 60 -0.31 5.97 0.05
C THR A 60 -0.24 6.95 1.23
N ARG A 61 -0.58 6.49 2.45
CA ARG A 61 -0.49 7.29 3.68
C ARG A 61 0.96 7.62 4.07
N GLU A 62 1.90 6.69 3.90
CA GLU A 62 3.32 6.96 4.15
C GLU A 62 3.88 8.02 3.20
N LEU A 63 3.53 7.97 1.91
CA LEU A 63 3.91 8.97 0.93
C LEU A 63 3.28 10.34 1.24
N ALA A 64 2.02 10.37 1.64
CA ALA A 64 1.35 11.59 2.07
C ALA A 64 2.03 12.22 3.31
N ARG A 65 2.45 11.40 4.28
CA ARG A 65 3.22 11.87 5.45
C ARG A 65 4.57 12.47 5.06
N ARG A 66 5.18 12.02 3.96
CA ARG A 66 6.41 12.60 3.37
C ARG A 66 6.15 13.83 2.48
N GLY A 67 4.92 14.33 2.44
CA GLY A 67 4.54 15.56 1.74
C GLY A 67 4.13 15.36 0.27
N ALA A 68 3.99 14.12 -0.21
CA ALA A 68 3.47 13.86 -1.54
C ALA A 68 1.94 14.05 -1.60
N ARG A 69 1.43 14.42 -2.76
CA ARG A 69 0.00 14.34 -3.11
C ARG A 69 -0.26 12.97 -3.75
N ALA A 70 -0.49 11.97 -2.92
CA ALA A 70 -0.75 10.61 -3.36
C ALA A 70 -2.26 10.34 -3.42
N CYS A 71 -2.72 9.74 -4.53
CA CYS A 71 -4.06 9.19 -4.67
C CYS A 71 -3.96 7.66 -4.76
N ASP A 72 -4.97 7.00 -4.18
CA ASP A 72 -5.23 5.57 -4.26
C ASP A 72 -6.03 5.17 -5.51
#